data_AF-A0A8U0M8M6-F1
#
_entry.id   AF-A0A8U0M8M6-F1
#
_cell.length_a   1.000
_cell.length_b   1.000
_cell.length_c   1.000
_cell.angle_alpha   90.00
_cell.angle_beta   90.00
_cell.angle_gamma   90.00
#
_symmetry.space_group_name_H-M   'P 1'
#
loop_
_entity.id
_entity.type
_entity.pdbx_description
1 polymer ?
#
loop_
_entity_poly.entity_id
_entity_poly.type
_entity_poly.pdbx_seq_one_letter_code
_entity_poly.pdbx_strand_id
1 'polypeptide(L)'
;MKLKEIVETLHGQGYTAEQIAKRLFKSVATIRKYLPRQAKEKFIRTPREPLNLALFIERAPLTPVDDLIAQFGRPEQHLRRLATKHGITLVRRPRKQTPFRPSEKAVKMIETIRTLASQGKHQNEIARLMGIERATVAKYKKRYGIEIAKAYAPSPAEKPLEGKDLAAELRKAGSIKKLAKQIGIPVPTVSKYLAKNGVVSTNKGGALQHEKRPTTDKVSALRAGGMSVDEIAQQTGLSKATVYEYISRAKGNRKPLWKKPPGYKPKSKKE
;
A
#
# COMPACT_ATOMS: atom_id res chain seq x y z
N MET A 1 65.54 -8.59 4.81
CA MET A 1 64.60 -9.73 4.69
C MET A 1 63.23 -9.22 4.28
N LYS A 2 62.57 -9.86 3.31
CA LYS A 2 61.20 -9.52 2.92
C LYS A 2 60.23 -9.99 4.00
N LEU A 3 59.13 -9.28 4.22
CA LEU A 3 58.12 -9.61 5.25
C LEU A 3 57.62 -11.06 5.16
N LYS A 4 57.51 -11.59 3.94
CA LYS A 4 57.11 -12.99 3.68
C LYS A 4 58.06 -14.00 4.33
N GLU A 5 59.37 -13.82 4.16
CA GLU A 5 60.40 -14.70 4.70
C GLU A 5 60.36 -14.70 6.23
N ILE A 6 60.21 -13.53 6.85
CA ILE A 6 60.12 -13.39 8.32
C ILE A 6 58.88 -14.12 8.86
N VAL A 7 57.74 -14.00 8.18
CA VAL A 7 56.49 -14.68 8.58
C VAL A 7 56.61 -16.20 8.42
N GLU A 8 57.22 -16.68 7.34
CA GLU A 8 57.44 -18.12 7.10
C GLU A 8 58.39 -18.73 8.15
N THR A 9 59.48 -18.05 8.48
CA THR A 9 60.42 -18.51 9.52
C THR A 9 59.77 -18.57 10.90
N LEU A 10 59.05 -17.52 11.31
CA LEU A 10 58.35 -17.50 12.60
C LEU A 10 57.23 -18.54 12.67
N HIS A 11 56.53 -18.79 11.57
CA HIS A 11 55.53 -19.83 11.51
C HIS A 11 56.15 -21.23 11.57
N GLY A 12 57.30 -21.45 10.91
CA GLY A 12 58.08 -22.68 11.01
C GLY A 12 58.55 -22.98 12.44
N GLN A 13 58.75 -21.94 13.25
CA GLN A 13 59.03 -22.03 14.68
C GLN A 13 57.80 -22.29 15.57
N GLY A 14 56.61 -22.45 14.98
CA GLY A 14 55.38 -22.78 15.70
C GLY A 14 54.59 -21.59 16.25
N TYR A 15 54.95 -20.35 15.92
CA TYR A 15 54.17 -19.18 16.35
C TYR A 15 52.84 -19.06 15.60
N THR A 16 51.77 -18.73 16.32
CA THR A 16 50.45 -18.44 15.76
C THR A 16 50.43 -17.11 15.01
N ALA A 17 49.50 -16.95 14.06
CA ALA A 17 49.36 -15.71 13.29
C ALA A 17 49.14 -14.46 14.18
N GLU A 18 48.51 -14.62 15.35
CA GLU A 18 48.27 -13.54 16.31
C GLU A 18 49.55 -13.14 17.05
N GLN A 19 50.36 -14.12 17.45
CA GLN A 19 51.67 -13.88 18.05
C GLN A 19 52.63 -13.20 17.08
N ILE A 20 52.64 -13.64 15.81
CA ILE A 20 53.45 -13.03 14.74
C ILE A 20 52.97 -11.59 14.48
N ALA A 21 51.66 -11.37 14.41
CA ALA A 21 51.06 -10.04 14.22
C ALA A 21 51.45 -9.07 15.33
N LYS A 22 51.38 -9.52 16.60
CA LYS A 22 51.79 -8.74 17.78
C LYS A 22 53.29 -8.42 17.75
N ARG A 23 54.13 -9.39 17.38
CA ARG A 23 55.59 -9.23 17.34
C ARG A 23 56.07 -8.30 16.21
N LEU A 24 55.37 -8.29 15.08
CA LEU A 24 55.72 -7.47 13.91
C LEU A 24 54.94 -6.13 13.84
N PHE A 25 54.08 -5.84 14.81
CA PHE A 25 53.16 -4.70 14.80
C PHE A 25 52.36 -4.58 13.50
N LYS A 26 51.84 -5.72 13.00
CA LYS A 26 51.00 -5.79 11.80
C LYS A 26 49.64 -6.39 12.14
N SER A 27 48.64 -6.12 11.29
CA SER A 27 47.34 -6.76 11.47
C SER A 27 47.41 -8.27 11.18
N VAL A 28 46.61 -9.05 11.91
CA VAL A 28 46.49 -10.51 11.71
C VAL A 28 46.12 -10.84 10.27
N ALA A 29 45.28 -10.00 9.64
CA ALA A 29 44.91 -10.15 8.24
C ALA A 29 46.11 -10.03 7.29
N THR A 30 47.02 -9.09 7.53
CA THR A 30 48.24 -8.92 6.75
C THR A 30 49.16 -10.12 6.90
N ILE A 31 49.38 -10.61 8.14
CA ILE A 31 50.18 -11.82 8.38
C ILE A 31 49.58 -13.03 7.67
N ARG A 32 48.25 -13.20 7.74
CA ARG A 32 47.53 -14.29 7.06
C ARG A 32 47.72 -14.27 5.56
N LYS A 33 47.90 -13.12 4.90
CA LYS A 33 48.15 -13.09 3.44
C LYS A 33 49.44 -13.84 3.07
N TYR A 34 50.47 -13.72 3.89
CA TYR A 34 51.80 -14.28 3.63
C TYR A 34 52.00 -15.72 4.13
N LEU A 35 51.08 -16.26 4.94
CA LEU A 35 51.14 -17.67 5.32
C LEU A 35 50.90 -18.61 4.13
N PRO A 36 51.64 -19.74 4.04
CA PRO A 36 51.45 -20.73 2.99
C PRO A 36 50.03 -21.33 3.05
N ARG A 37 49.52 -21.75 1.89
CA ARG A 37 48.13 -22.24 1.75
C ARG A 37 47.82 -23.43 2.68
N GLN A 38 48.79 -24.31 2.89
CA GLN A 38 48.71 -25.43 3.83
C GLN A 38 48.57 -24.99 5.31
N ALA A 39 49.18 -23.87 5.70
CA ALA A 39 49.01 -23.30 7.04
C ALA A 39 47.65 -22.58 7.21
N LYS A 40 47.12 -22.02 6.12
CA LYS A 40 45.72 -21.52 6.07
C LYS A 40 44.72 -22.65 6.20
N GLU A 41 45.07 -23.84 5.68
CA GLU A 41 44.24 -25.05 5.73
C GLU A 41 44.37 -25.83 7.05
N LYS A 42 45.43 -25.71 7.86
CA LYS A 42 45.38 -26.26 9.23
C LYS A 42 44.42 -25.51 10.17
N PHE A 43 43.95 -24.33 9.75
CA PHE A 43 42.74 -23.66 10.26
C PHE A 43 41.47 -24.09 9.50
N ILE A 44 41.46 -25.27 8.87
CA ILE A 44 40.24 -25.98 8.51
C ILE A 44 39.42 -26.00 9.79
N ARG A 45 38.33 -25.22 9.72
CA ARG A 45 37.23 -25.17 10.67
C ARG A 45 37.16 -26.54 11.34
N THR A 46 37.36 -26.59 12.66
CA THR A 46 36.98 -27.76 13.48
C THR A 46 35.79 -28.39 12.79
N PRO A 47 35.87 -29.66 12.33
CA PRO A 47 34.82 -30.28 11.54
C PRO A 47 33.54 -29.90 12.25
N ARG A 48 32.74 -29.05 11.61
CA ARG A 48 31.49 -28.63 12.21
C ARG A 48 30.76 -29.94 12.24
N GLU A 49 30.67 -30.54 13.44
CA GLU A 49 29.80 -31.69 13.61
C GLU A 49 28.54 -31.32 12.85
N PRO A 50 28.05 -32.19 11.96
CA PRO A 50 26.70 -32.04 11.44
C PRO A 50 25.78 -32.27 12.64
N LEU A 51 25.79 -31.31 13.57
CA LEU A 51 24.81 -31.11 14.59
C LEU A 51 23.53 -31.18 13.80
N ASN A 52 22.80 -32.23 14.14
CA ASN A 52 21.62 -32.74 13.50
C ASN A 52 20.50 -31.71 13.64
N LEU A 53 20.74 -30.50 13.16
CA LEU A 53 19.89 -29.34 13.28
C LEU A 53 18.62 -29.61 12.48
N ALA A 54 18.73 -30.32 11.36
CA ALA A 54 17.59 -30.86 10.62
C ALA A 54 16.74 -31.78 11.52
N LEU A 55 17.35 -32.81 12.13
CA LEU A 55 16.66 -33.75 13.03
C LEU A 55 16.12 -33.07 14.31
N PHE A 56 16.78 -32.03 14.81
CA PHE A 56 16.33 -31.28 15.97
C PHE A 56 15.16 -30.36 15.64
N ILE A 57 15.22 -29.65 14.51
CA ILE A 57 14.14 -28.79 14.04
C ILE A 57 12.91 -29.65 13.65
N GLU A 58 13.10 -30.85 13.08
CA GLU A 58 12.01 -31.80 12.80
C GLU A 58 11.29 -32.27 14.08
N ARG A 59 12.01 -32.44 15.19
CA ARG A 59 11.42 -32.88 16.47
C ARG A 59 10.73 -31.77 17.26
N ALA A 60 10.91 -30.50 16.90
CA ALA A 60 10.38 -29.37 17.65
C ALA A 60 9.90 -28.21 16.75
N PRO A 61 8.81 -28.40 15.98
CA PRO A 61 8.37 -27.44 14.95
C PRO A 61 7.92 -26.07 15.48
N LEU A 62 7.81 -25.89 16.79
CA LEU A 62 7.32 -24.66 17.43
C LEU A 62 8.35 -23.97 18.33
N THR A 63 9.63 -24.38 18.31
CA THR A 63 10.65 -23.68 19.09
C THR A 63 10.85 -22.26 18.60
N PRO A 64 10.76 -21.25 19.50
CA PRO A 64 11.14 -19.89 19.17
C PRO A 64 12.56 -19.82 18.61
N VAL A 65 12.76 -18.97 17.60
CA VAL A 65 14.08 -18.74 17.01
C VAL A 65 15.15 -18.40 18.05
N ASP A 66 14.77 -17.62 19.07
CA ASP A 66 15.70 -17.16 20.11
C ASP A 66 16.29 -18.33 20.92
N ASP A 67 15.51 -19.39 21.15
CA ASP A 67 15.98 -20.58 21.87
C ASP A 67 16.97 -21.39 21.03
N LEU A 68 16.71 -21.48 19.73
CA LEU A 68 17.64 -22.08 18.78
C LEU A 68 18.96 -21.27 18.67
N ILE A 69 18.89 -19.94 18.75
CA ILE A 69 20.09 -19.10 18.79
C ILE A 69 20.90 -19.39 20.06
N ALA A 70 20.24 -19.41 21.21
CA ALA A 70 20.89 -19.67 22.50
C ALA A 70 21.53 -21.07 22.55
N GLN A 71 20.83 -22.08 22.03
CA GLN A 71 21.29 -23.47 22.05
C GLN A 71 22.41 -23.74 21.04
N PHE A 72 22.31 -23.23 19.81
CA PHE A 72 23.23 -23.59 18.73
C PHE A 72 24.32 -22.54 18.46
N GLY A 73 24.24 -21.36 19.10
CA GLY A 73 25.19 -20.27 18.88
C GLY A 73 25.24 -19.80 17.42
N ARG A 74 24.12 -19.95 16.69
CA ARG A 74 24.02 -19.59 15.26
C ARG A 74 23.19 -18.32 15.09
N PRO A 75 23.52 -17.47 14.10
CA PRO A 75 22.73 -16.27 13.83
C PRO A 75 21.32 -16.62 13.32
N GLU A 76 20.32 -15.81 13.68
CA GLU A 76 18.90 -15.96 13.29
C GLU A 76 18.75 -16.28 11.80
N GLN A 77 19.46 -15.54 10.94
CA GLN A 77 19.35 -15.70 9.49
C GLN A 77 19.78 -17.10 9.00
N HIS A 78 20.77 -17.71 9.65
CA HIS A 78 21.21 -19.07 9.32
C HIS A 78 20.16 -20.11 9.71
N LEU A 79 19.58 -19.97 10.91
CA LEU A 79 18.52 -20.84 11.41
C LEU A 79 17.27 -20.74 10.53
N ARG A 80 16.88 -19.52 10.12
CA ARG A 80 15.77 -19.31 9.17
C ARG A 80 15.99 -19.99 7.84
N ARG A 81 17.18 -19.84 7.25
CA ARG A 81 17.52 -20.50 5.96
C ARG A 81 17.41 -22.02 6.06
N LEU A 82 17.90 -22.59 7.17
CA LEU A 82 17.79 -24.03 7.41
C LEU A 82 16.34 -24.46 7.59
N ALA A 83 15.56 -23.76 8.41
CA ALA A 83 14.15 -24.05 8.56
C ALA A 83 13.38 -23.99 7.22
N THR A 84 13.62 -22.96 6.40
CA THR A 84 13.03 -22.88 5.05
C THR A 84 13.44 -24.04 4.15
N LYS A 85 14.72 -24.45 4.17
CA LYS A 85 15.22 -25.61 3.39
C LYS A 85 14.51 -26.91 3.77
N HIS A 86 14.10 -27.04 5.03
CA HIS A 86 13.41 -28.22 5.56
C HIS A 86 11.88 -28.05 5.66
N GLY A 87 11.30 -26.96 5.12
CA GLY A 87 9.86 -26.72 5.15
C GLY A 87 9.28 -26.39 6.54
N ILE A 88 10.11 -25.97 7.48
CA ILE A 88 9.72 -25.73 8.88
C ILE A 88 9.48 -24.23 9.10
N THR A 89 8.35 -23.90 9.75
CA THR A 89 7.97 -22.51 10.02
C THR A 89 8.43 -22.11 11.42
N LEU A 90 9.49 -21.31 11.50
CA LEU A 90 9.94 -20.77 12.79
C LEU A 90 9.00 -19.67 13.28
N VAL A 91 8.44 -19.85 14.47
CA VAL A 91 7.63 -18.83 15.14
C VAL A 91 8.56 -17.82 15.82
N ARG A 92 8.36 -16.53 15.56
CA ARG A 92 8.99 -15.49 16.39
C ARG A 92 8.28 -15.47 17.73
N ARG A 93 9.03 -15.42 18.84
CA ARG A 93 8.45 -15.06 20.13
C ARG A 93 7.65 -13.77 19.94
N PRO A 94 6.40 -13.71 20.44
CA PRO A 94 5.70 -12.44 20.48
C PRO A 94 6.63 -11.47 21.18
N ARG A 95 6.98 -10.36 20.51
CA ARG A 95 7.80 -9.33 21.14
C ARG A 95 7.10 -8.99 22.44
N LYS A 96 7.78 -9.18 23.59
CA LYS A 96 7.27 -8.73 24.89
C LYS A 96 6.85 -7.28 24.67
N GLN A 97 5.55 -7.02 24.74
CA GLN A 97 5.05 -5.67 24.63
C GLN A 97 5.54 -4.98 25.90
N THR A 98 6.67 -4.28 25.80
CA THR A 98 7.10 -3.45 26.91
C THR A 98 6.00 -2.42 27.12
N PRO A 99 5.52 -2.25 28.36
CA PRO A 99 4.50 -1.26 28.64
C PRO A 99 5.02 0.07 28.10
N PHE A 100 4.25 0.70 27.21
CA PHE A 100 4.69 1.93 26.59
C PHE A 100 4.78 3.01 27.66
N ARG A 101 6.00 3.37 28.03
CA ARG A 101 6.26 4.48 28.93
C ARG A 101 6.35 5.76 28.09
N PRO A 102 5.39 6.69 28.17
CA PRO A 102 5.50 7.96 27.46
C PRO A 102 6.74 8.71 27.95
N SER A 103 7.41 9.41 27.05
CA SER A 103 8.45 10.37 27.44
C SER A 103 7.82 11.54 28.19
N GLU A 104 8.60 12.23 29.02
CA GLU A 104 8.11 13.41 29.75
C GLU A 104 7.52 14.48 28.82
N LYS A 105 8.13 14.69 27.65
CA LYS A 105 7.61 15.58 26.60
C LYS A 105 6.24 15.10 26.09
N ALA A 106 6.06 13.80 25.93
CA ALA A 106 4.77 13.24 25.52
C ALA A 106 3.71 13.40 26.62
N VAL A 107 4.08 13.27 27.90
CA VAL A 107 3.16 13.49 29.03
C VAL A 107 2.64 14.94 29.03
N LYS A 108 3.53 15.94 28.95
CA LYS A 108 3.14 17.35 28.83
C LYS A 108 2.27 17.63 27.60
N MET A 109 2.56 16.97 26.48
CA MET A 109 1.75 17.07 25.26
C MET A 109 0.35 16.46 25.44
N ILE A 110 0.23 15.35 26.17
CA ILE A 110 -1.06 14.71 26.47
C ILE A 110 -1.90 15.60 27.37
N GLU A 111 -1.30 16.21 28.39
CA GLU A 111 -1.97 17.13 29.31
C GLU A 111 -2.49 18.37 28.58
N THR A 112 -1.66 19.00 27.75
CA THR A 112 -2.08 20.16 26.94
C THR A 112 -3.21 19.83 25.97
N ILE A 113 -3.17 18.65 25.31
CA ILE A 113 -4.28 18.19 24.46
C ILE A 113 -5.56 17.98 25.29
N ARG A 114 -5.47 17.40 26.50
CA ARG A 114 -6.64 17.23 27.40
C ARG A 114 -7.25 18.56 27.79
N THR A 115 -6.43 19.55 28.18
CA THR A 115 -6.90 20.89 28.57
C THR A 115 -7.59 21.60 27.41
N LEU A 116 -7.02 21.55 26.20
CA LEU A 116 -7.66 22.15 25.03
C LEU A 116 -8.95 21.40 24.63
N ALA A 117 -8.97 20.09 24.80
CA ALA A 117 -10.16 19.28 24.54
C ALA A 117 -11.30 19.57 25.53
N SER A 118 -11.01 19.77 26.82
CA SER A 118 -12.01 20.16 27.82
C SER A 118 -12.57 21.57 27.60
N GLN A 119 -11.81 22.44 26.93
CA GLN A 119 -12.28 23.74 26.44
C GLN A 119 -13.18 23.63 25.19
N GLY A 120 -13.48 22.42 24.72
CA GLY A 120 -14.32 22.19 23.54
C GLY A 120 -13.61 22.40 22.20
N LYS A 121 -12.29 22.59 22.19
CA LYS A 121 -11.53 22.80 20.94
C LYS A 121 -11.54 21.55 20.08
N HIS A 122 -11.67 21.74 18.77
CA HIS A 122 -11.64 20.64 17.82
C HIS A 122 -10.21 20.20 17.50
N GLN A 123 -10.05 18.96 17.04
CA GLN A 123 -8.74 18.38 16.74
C GLN A 123 -7.88 19.25 15.79
N ASN A 124 -8.49 19.91 14.81
CA ASN A 124 -7.79 20.80 13.87
C ASN A 124 -7.29 22.07 14.58
N GLU A 125 -8.07 22.63 15.50
CA GLU A 125 -7.69 23.82 16.26
C GLU A 125 -6.57 23.50 17.24
N ILE A 126 -6.67 22.37 17.94
CA ILE A 126 -5.63 21.86 18.83
C ILE A 126 -4.30 21.73 18.07
N ALA A 127 -4.35 21.10 16.90
CA ALA A 127 -3.18 20.94 16.03
C ALA A 127 -2.56 22.28 15.63
N ARG A 128 -3.40 23.26 15.23
CA ARG A 128 -2.97 24.61 14.85
C ARG A 128 -2.37 25.39 16.03
N LEU A 129 -2.98 25.33 17.21
CA LEU A 129 -2.52 26.04 18.42
C LEU A 129 -1.20 25.48 18.94
N MET A 130 -1.02 24.16 18.87
CA MET A 130 0.20 23.51 19.34
C MET A 130 1.32 23.46 18.28
N GLY A 131 1.05 23.88 17.03
CA GLY A 131 2.02 23.79 15.94
C GLY A 131 2.40 22.35 15.56
N ILE A 132 1.47 21.39 15.70
CA ILE A 132 1.71 19.96 15.42
C ILE A 132 0.75 19.45 14.35
N GLU A 133 1.12 18.34 13.71
CA GLU A 133 0.26 17.72 12.70
C GLU A 133 -1.03 17.16 13.32
N ARG A 134 -2.17 17.33 12.62
CA ARG A 134 -3.47 16.78 13.01
C ARG A 134 -3.41 15.28 13.30
N ALA A 135 -2.64 14.52 12.53
CA ALA A 135 -2.48 13.07 12.69
C ALA A 135 -1.88 12.71 14.05
N THR A 136 -0.96 13.54 14.55
CA THR A 136 -0.34 13.38 15.88
C THR A 136 -1.39 13.52 16.97
N VAL A 137 -2.24 14.54 16.93
CA VAL A 137 -3.35 14.71 17.89
C VAL A 137 -4.30 13.51 17.84
N ALA A 138 -4.65 13.01 16.65
CA ALA A 138 -5.49 11.81 16.48
C ALA A 138 -4.86 10.57 17.12
N LYS A 139 -3.54 10.40 16.95
CA LYS A 139 -2.78 9.30 17.54
C LYS A 139 -2.81 9.36 19.06
N TYR A 140 -2.56 10.52 19.65
CA TYR A 140 -2.64 10.71 21.11
C TYR A 140 -4.07 10.51 21.62
N LYS A 141 -5.07 11.06 20.91
CA LYS A 141 -6.50 10.86 21.21
C LYS A 141 -6.84 9.38 21.34
N LYS A 142 -6.55 8.58 20.30
CA LYS A 142 -6.85 7.15 20.26
C LYS A 142 -6.07 6.37 21.31
N ARG A 143 -4.81 6.71 21.51
CA ARG A 143 -3.91 5.95 22.39
C ARG A 143 -4.20 6.16 23.87
N TYR A 144 -4.64 7.36 24.26
CA TYR A 144 -4.85 7.74 25.65
C TYR A 144 -6.32 7.99 26.01
N GLY A 145 -7.25 7.61 25.12
CA GLY A 145 -8.69 7.74 25.36
C GLY A 145 -9.15 9.18 25.59
N ILE A 146 -8.50 10.16 24.96
CA ILE A 146 -8.89 11.57 25.15
C ILE A 146 -10.18 11.82 24.36
N GLU A 147 -11.22 12.29 25.02
CA GLU A 147 -12.43 12.71 24.36
C GLU A 147 -12.22 14.12 23.81
N ILE A 148 -12.19 14.22 22.48
CA ILE A 148 -12.16 15.50 21.78
C ILE A 148 -13.49 15.63 21.08
N ALA A 149 -14.17 16.74 21.32
CA ALA A 149 -15.40 17.11 20.63
C ALA A 149 -15.23 16.84 19.13
N LYS A 150 -16.14 16.04 18.57
CA LYS A 150 -16.18 15.84 17.13
C LYS A 150 -16.29 17.23 16.51
N ALA A 151 -15.47 17.52 15.50
CA ALA A 151 -15.59 18.76 14.77
C ALA A 151 -17.05 18.95 14.38
N TYR A 152 -17.74 19.89 15.03
CA TYR A 152 -18.95 20.47 14.47
C TYR A 152 -18.41 21.41 13.40
N ALA A 153 -17.83 20.83 12.35
CA ALA A 153 -17.94 21.52 11.08
C ALA A 153 -19.45 21.57 10.89
N PRO A 154 -20.11 22.75 10.93
CA PRO A 154 -21.44 22.82 10.36
C PRO A 154 -21.26 22.18 9.00
N SER A 155 -21.89 21.02 8.82
CA SER A 155 -21.86 20.40 7.51
C SER A 155 -22.31 21.52 6.58
N PRO A 156 -21.66 21.78 5.44
CA PRO A 156 -22.14 22.79 4.49
C PRO A 156 -23.63 22.61 4.11
N ALA A 157 -24.20 21.47 4.52
CA ALA A 157 -25.59 21.12 4.64
C ALA A 157 -26.51 22.00 5.51
N GLU A 158 -26.03 22.85 6.42
CA GLU A 158 -26.92 23.74 7.21
C GLU A 158 -27.23 25.07 6.52
N LYS A 159 -26.93 25.20 5.22
CA LYS A 159 -27.92 25.84 4.35
C LYS A 159 -28.85 24.72 3.92
N PRO A 160 -29.98 24.47 4.62
CA PRO A 160 -31.00 23.62 4.06
C PRO A 160 -31.40 24.28 2.74
N LEU A 161 -30.93 23.72 1.63
CA LEU A 161 -31.65 23.82 0.38
C LEU A 161 -32.90 23.00 0.63
N GLU A 162 -33.87 23.65 1.27
CA GLU A 162 -35.08 23.04 1.81
C GLU A 162 -35.91 22.55 0.63
N GLY A 163 -35.60 21.33 0.20
CA GLY A 163 -36.47 20.35 -0.42
C GLY A 163 -37.04 20.62 -1.80
N LYS A 164 -37.21 21.86 -2.30
CA LYS A 164 -38.17 22.06 -3.39
C LYS A 164 -37.66 22.50 -4.75
N ASP A 165 -36.48 23.09 -4.91
CA ASP A 165 -36.09 23.56 -6.27
C ASP A 165 -34.69 23.21 -6.76
N LEU A 166 -33.91 22.37 -6.09
CA LEU A 166 -32.59 21.95 -6.60
C LEU A 166 -32.68 21.28 -8.00
N ALA A 167 -33.74 20.52 -8.25
CA ALA A 167 -33.99 19.92 -9.56
C ALA A 167 -34.43 20.97 -10.60
N ALA A 168 -35.25 21.95 -10.21
CA ALA A 168 -35.69 23.03 -11.09
C ALA A 168 -34.54 23.99 -11.42
N GLU A 169 -33.72 24.34 -10.44
CA GLU A 169 -32.49 25.11 -10.61
C GLU A 169 -31.46 24.35 -11.43
N LEU A 170 -31.35 23.02 -11.29
CA LEU A 170 -30.49 22.23 -12.15
C LEU A 170 -30.96 22.29 -13.62
N ARG A 171 -32.27 22.24 -13.87
CA ARG A 171 -32.84 22.43 -15.21
C ARG A 171 -32.52 23.82 -15.77
N LYS A 172 -32.60 24.88 -14.95
CA LYS A 172 -32.23 26.26 -15.33
C LYS A 172 -30.73 26.42 -15.58
N ALA A 173 -29.88 25.85 -14.72
CA ALA A 173 -28.43 25.98 -14.79
C ALA A 173 -27.80 25.10 -15.90
N GLY A 174 -28.48 24.03 -16.30
CA GLY A 174 -28.06 23.07 -17.33
C GLY A 174 -26.88 22.17 -16.95
N SER A 175 -26.14 22.47 -15.88
CA SER A 175 -25.07 21.61 -15.37
C SER A 175 -24.85 21.76 -13.86
N ILE A 176 -24.47 20.67 -13.21
CA ILE A 176 -24.15 20.64 -11.76
C ILE A 176 -23.00 21.60 -11.43
N LYS A 177 -22.02 21.76 -12.34
CA LYS A 177 -20.88 22.66 -12.14
C LYS A 177 -21.31 24.12 -12.10
N LYS A 178 -22.22 24.54 -13.00
CA LYS A 178 -22.79 25.89 -12.99
C LYS A 178 -23.64 26.12 -11.74
N LEU A 179 -24.48 25.16 -11.38
CA LEU A 179 -25.31 25.20 -10.16
C LEU A 179 -24.45 25.33 -8.89
N ALA A 180 -23.41 24.51 -8.77
CA ALA A 180 -22.45 24.56 -7.66
C ALA A 180 -21.76 25.93 -7.54
N LYS A 181 -21.35 26.52 -8.67
CA LYS A 181 -20.76 27.86 -8.70
C LYS A 181 -21.77 28.95 -8.30
N GLN A 182 -23.02 28.83 -8.74
CA GLN A 182 -24.09 29.79 -8.45
C GLN A 182 -24.49 29.78 -6.96
N ILE A 183 -24.57 28.61 -6.34
CA ILE A 183 -24.97 28.47 -4.92
C ILE A 183 -23.76 28.61 -3.97
N GLY A 184 -22.53 28.50 -4.49
CA GLY A 184 -21.31 28.52 -3.67
C GLY A 184 -21.08 27.23 -2.88
N ILE A 185 -21.65 26.10 -3.34
CA ILE A 185 -21.52 24.79 -2.71
C ILE A 185 -20.60 23.91 -3.56
N PRO A 186 -19.69 23.10 -2.98
CA PRO A 186 -18.87 22.18 -3.74
C PRO A 186 -19.72 21.21 -4.61
N VAL A 187 -19.30 21.02 -5.87
CA VAL A 187 -19.91 20.06 -6.82
C VAL A 187 -20.23 18.68 -6.20
N PRO A 188 -19.33 18.02 -5.42
CA PRO A 188 -19.67 16.73 -4.82
C PRO A 188 -20.83 16.80 -3.82
N THR A 189 -20.98 17.91 -3.09
CA THR A 189 -22.08 18.12 -2.16
C THR A 189 -23.40 18.28 -2.92
N VAL A 190 -23.44 19.11 -3.97
CA VAL A 190 -24.63 19.26 -4.84
C VAL A 190 -25.01 17.93 -5.48
N SER A 191 -24.04 17.18 -5.99
CA SER A 191 -24.26 15.85 -6.58
C SER A 191 -24.85 14.87 -5.56
N LYS A 192 -24.31 14.84 -4.33
CA LYS A 192 -24.83 14.01 -3.23
C LYS A 192 -26.26 14.39 -2.85
N TYR A 193 -26.59 15.69 -2.83
CA TYR A 193 -27.95 16.19 -2.58
C TYR A 193 -28.93 15.78 -3.66
N LEU A 194 -28.56 15.94 -4.93
CA LEU A 194 -29.37 15.53 -6.07
C LEU A 194 -29.63 14.02 -6.03
N ALA A 195 -28.60 13.22 -5.79
CA ALA A 195 -28.72 11.76 -5.67
C ALA A 195 -29.64 11.34 -4.51
N LYS A 196 -29.55 12.00 -3.35
CA LYS A 196 -30.44 11.75 -2.20
C LYS A 196 -31.90 12.06 -2.51
N ASN A 197 -32.17 13.01 -3.42
CA ASN A 197 -33.51 13.38 -3.88
C ASN A 197 -33.93 12.67 -5.18
N GLY A 198 -33.27 11.57 -5.55
CA GLY A 198 -33.62 10.78 -6.74
C GLY A 198 -33.20 11.39 -8.09
N VAL A 199 -32.52 12.54 -8.09
CA VAL A 199 -31.92 13.12 -9.30
C VAL A 199 -30.54 12.51 -9.51
N VAL A 200 -30.52 11.37 -10.20
CA VAL A 200 -29.27 10.70 -10.53
C VAL A 200 -28.58 11.47 -11.66
N SER A 201 -27.43 12.07 -11.37
CA SER A 201 -26.56 12.61 -12.42
C SER A 201 -26.00 11.45 -13.23
N THR A 202 -26.57 11.21 -14.41
CA THR A 202 -26.05 10.26 -15.38
C THR A 202 -24.81 10.85 -16.03
N ASN A 203 -23.67 10.61 -15.39
CA ASN A 203 -22.31 10.60 -15.93
C ASN A 203 -21.42 11.80 -15.63
N LYS A 204 -20.21 11.40 -15.19
CA LYS A 204 -18.96 12.15 -15.23
C LYS A 204 -18.73 12.70 -16.66
N GLY A 205 -19.17 13.92 -16.92
CA GLY A 205 -18.71 14.72 -18.06
C GLY A 205 -19.53 14.68 -19.37
N GLY A 206 -20.73 14.10 -19.41
CA GLY A 206 -21.58 14.10 -20.61
C GLY A 206 -22.88 14.87 -20.38
N ALA A 207 -23.31 15.65 -21.37
CA ALA A 207 -24.60 16.34 -21.40
C ALA A 207 -25.75 15.46 -20.86
N LEU A 208 -26.75 16.10 -20.23
CA LEU A 208 -28.01 15.51 -19.80
C LEU A 208 -28.60 14.65 -20.94
N GLN A 209 -28.36 13.34 -20.92
CA GLN A 209 -29.09 12.43 -21.80
C GLN A 209 -30.44 12.18 -21.12
N HIS A 210 -31.47 12.84 -21.66
CA HIS A 210 -32.84 12.49 -21.38
C HIS A 210 -33.07 11.05 -21.86
N GLU A 211 -33.74 10.29 -21.00
CA GLU A 211 -34.17 8.89 -21.19
C GLU A 211 -33.06 7.84 -21.16
N LYS A 212 -33.34 6.74 -20.42
CA LYS A 212 -32.49 5.55 -20.39
C LYS A 212 -32.29 5.11 -21.83
N ARG A 213 -31.04 5.14 -22.32
CA ARG A 213 -30.70 4.57 -23.63
C ARG A 213 -31.40 3.22 -23.77
N PRO A 214 -32.05 2.95 -24.93
CA PRO A 214 -32.72 1.68 -25.16
C PRO A 214 -31.78 0.52 -24.80
N THR A 215 -32.27 -0.46 -24.06
CA THR A 215 -31.53 -1.71 -23.82
C THR A 215 -31.29 -2.43 -25.15
N THR A 216 -30.18 -3.17 -25.23
CA THR A 216 -29.86 -4.00 -26.40
C THR A 216 -31.02 -4.93 -26.76
N ASP A 217 -31.72 -5.44 -25.75
CA ASP A 217 -32.88 -6.31 -25.90
C ASP A 217 -34.04 -5.62 -26.63
N LYS A 218 -34.34 -4.36 -26.30
CA LYS A 218 -35.41 -3.58 -26.96
C LYS A 218 -35.11 -3.36 -28.44
N VAL A 219 -33.87 -3.00 -28.77
CA VAL A 219 -33.45 -2.82 -30.17
C VAL A 219 -33.49 -4.17 -30.92
N SER A 220 -33.11 -5.26 -30.27
CA SER A 220 -33.19 -6.60 -30.87
C SER A 220 -34.63 -7.06 -31.10
N ALA A 221 -35.55 -6.75 -30.19
CA ALA A 221 -36.97 -7.08 -30.32
C ALA A 221 -37.64 -6.31 -31.45
N LEU A 222 -37.37 -5.00 -31.59
CA LEU A 222 -37.87 -4.19 -32.71
C LEU A 222 -37.36 -4.74 -34.06
N ARG A 223 -36.09 -5.17 -34.10
CA ARG A 223 -35.52 -5.78 -35.30
C ARG A 223 -36.14 -7.15 -35.62
N ALA A 224 -36.43 -7.96 -34.61
CA ALA A 224 -37.12 -9.25 -34.80
C ALA A 224 -38.56 -9.05 -35.32
N GLY A 225 -39.20 -7.93 -34.97
CA GLY A 225 -40.51 -7.51 -35.50
C GLY A 225 -40.50 -6.98 -36.94
N GLY A 226 -39.36 -7.06 -37.65
CA GLY A 226 -39.27 -6.69 -39.07
C GLY A 226 -38.97 -5.22 -39.35
N MET A 227 -38.84 -4.35 -38.33
CA MET A 227 -38.53 -2.94 -38.56
C MET A 227 -37.16 -2.73 -39.22
N SER A 228 -37.10 -1.74 -40.10
CA SER A 228 -35.85 -1.32 -40.73
C SER A 228 -34.91 -0.65 -39.73
N VAL A 229 -33.59 -0.66 -40.00
CA VAL A 229 -32.61 -0.02 -39.10
C VAL A 229 -32.87 1.49 -38.99
N ASP A 230 -33.41 2.08 -40.05
CA ASP A 230 -33.71 3.51 -40.14
C ASP A 230 -34.92 3.88 -39.27
N GLU A 231 -35.97 3.07 -39.30
CA GLU A 231 -37.14 3.22 -38.41
C GLU A 231 -36.74 3.07 -36.94
N ILE A 232 -35.91 2.08 -36.62
CA ILE A 232 -35.44 1.86 -35.24
C ILE A 232 -34.61 3.06 -34.76
N ALA A 233 -33.75 3.62 -35.62
CA ALA A 233 -32.95 4.80 -35.30
C ALA A 233 -33.83 6.02 -35.01
N GLN A 234 -34.85 6.27 -35.86
CA GLN A 234 -35.81 7.36 -35.66
C GLN A 234 -36.64 7.19 -34.39
N GLN A 235 -37.17 5.99 -34.14
CA GLN A 235 -38.02 5.72 -32.98
C GLN A 235 -37.26 5.78 -31.65
N THR A 236 -35.98 5.42 -31.65
CA THR A 236 -35.16 5.35 -30.42
C THR A 236 -34.25 6.56 -30.19
N GLY A 237 -34.15 7.46 -31.16
CA GLY A 237 -33.20 8.58 -31.13
C GLY A 237 -31.73 8.16 -31.18
N LEU A 238 -31.44 6.93 -31.63
CA LEU A 238 -30.08 6.40 -31.75
C LEU A 238 -29.50 6.64 -33.15
N SER A 239 -28.18 6.76 -33.25
CA SER A 239 -27.51 6.77 -34.56
C SER A 239 -27.63 5.38 -35.22
N LYS A 240 -27.71 5.34 -36.56
CA LYS A 240 -27.74 4.07 -37.32
C LYS A 240 -26.59 3.13 -36.93
N ALA A 241 -25.39 3.69 -36.71
CA ALA A 241 -24.22 2.93 -36.28
C ALA A 241 -24.42 2.24 -34.92
N THR A 242 -25.01 2.95 -33.95
CA THR A 242 -25.33 2.38 -32.63
C THR A 242 -26.38 1.29 -32.72
N VAL A 243 -27.38 1.44 -33.60
CA VAL A 243 -28.39 0.40 -33.85
C VAL A 243 -27.73 -0.85 -34.43
N TYR A 244 -26.86 -0.73 -35.43
CA TYR A 244 -26.07 -1.84 -35.97
C TYR A 244 -25.23 -2.53 -34.89
N GLU A 245 -24.57 -1.77 -34.02
CA GLU A 245 -23.79 -2.30 -32.91
C GLU A 245 -24.68 -3.15 -31.98
N TYR A 246 -25.86 -2.66 -31.60
CA TYR A 246 -26.77 -3.37 -30.70
C TYR A 246 -27.29 -4.66 -31.34
N ILE A 247 -27.65 -4.63 -32.62
CA ILE A 247 -28.06 -5.83 -33.37
C ILE A 247 -26.90 -6.84 -33.45
N SER A 248 -25.67 -6.38 -33.73
CA SER A 248 -24.49 -7.25 -33.78
C SER A 248 -24.19 -7.92 -32.43
N ARG A 249 -24.41 -7.18 -31.34
CA ARG A 249 -24.20 -7.62 -29.98
C ARG A 249 -25.23 -8.67 -29.56
N ALA A 250 -26.50 -8.48 -29.93
CA ALA A 250 -27.57 -9.44 -29.69
C ALA A 250 -27.35 -10.76 -30.44
N LYS A 251 -26.76 -10.72 -31.64
CA LYS A 251 -26.42 -11.90 -32.43
C LYS A 251 -25.19 -12.67 -31.93
N GLY A 252 -24.57 -12.26 -30.81
CA GLY A 252 -23.33 -12.85 -30.33
C GLY A 252 -22.09 -12.53 -31.19
N ASN A 253 -22.25 -11.73 -32.25
CA ASN A 253 -21.17 -11.31 -33.16
C ASN A 253 -20.34 -10.17 -32.55
N ARG A 254 -19.81 -10.39 -31.35
CA ARG A 254 -18.81 -9.51 -30.76
C ARG A 254 -17.52 -9.64 -31.56
N LYS A 255 -17.35 -8.82 -32.60
CA LYS A 255 -15.99 -8.42 -32.97
C LYS A 255 -15.45 -7.62 -31.79
N PRO A 256 -14.44 -8.09 -31.04
CA PRO A 256 -13.83 -7.27 -30.01
C PRO A 256 -13.32 -6.00 -30.68
N LEU A 257 -13.91 -4.86 -30.35
CA LEU A 257 -13.53 -3.51 -30.81
C LEU A 257 -12.04 -3.16 -30.55
N TRP A 258 -11.30 -4.07 -29.90
CA TRP A 258 -9.93 -3.90 -29.43
C TRP A 258 -8.97 -4.99 -29.92
N LYS A 259 -9.40 -5.94 -30.76
CA LYS A 259 -8.41 -6.77 -31.48
C LYS A 259 -7.79 -5.87 -32.55
N LYS A 260 -6.71 -5.20 -32.15
CA LYS A 260 -5.77 -4.54 -33.06
C LYS A 260 -5.53 -5.49 -34.24
N PRO A 261 -5.61 -5.02 -35.49
CA PRO A 261 -5.35 -5.88 -36.63
C PRO A 261 -3.96 -6.53 -36.46
N PRO A 262 -3.81 -7.82 -36.82
CA PRO A 262 -2.50 -8.46 -36.83
C PRO A 262 -1.53 -7.60 -37.64
N GLY A 263 -0.49 -7.08 -36.99
CA GLY A 263 0.47 -6.12 -37.58
C GLY A 263 0.43 -4.69 -37.03
N TYR A 264 -0.52 -4.33 -36.15
CA TYR A 264 -0.51 -3.00 -35.53
C TYR A 264 0.68 -2.82 -34.57
N LYS A 265 1.73 -2.11 -35.00
CA LYS A 265 2.80 -1.62 -34.12
C LYS A 265 2.37 -0.29 -33.49
N PRO A 266 2.31 -0.16 -32.15
CA PRO A 266 2.05 1.14 -31.53
C PRO A 266 3.16 2.10 -31.98
N LYS A 267 2.78 3.29 -32.48
CA LYS A 267 3.74 4.36 -32.74
C LYS A 267 4.51 4.61 -31.43
N SER A 268 5.81 4.33 -31.41
CA SER A 268 6.66 4.72 -30.30
C SER A 268 6.47 6.22 -30.11
N LYS A 269 6.17 6.64 -28.86
CA LYS A 269 6.23 8.06 -28.53
C LYS A 269 7.64 8.53 -28.87
N LYS A 270 7.76 9.53 -29.73
CA LYS A 270 9.01 10.28 -29.88
C LYS A 270 9.26 10.92 -28.51
N GLU A 271 10.37 10.53 -27.88
CA GLU A 271 10.96 11.26 -26.75
C GLU A 271 11.48 12.61 -27.24
#